data_AF-A0A379TZ82-F1
#
_entry.id   AF-A0A379TZ82-F1
#
_cell.length_a   1.000
_cell.length_b   1.000
_cell.length_c   1.000
_cell.angle_alpha   90.00
_cell.angle_beta   90.00
_cell.angle_gamma   90.00
#
_symmetry.space_group_name_H-M   'P 1'
#
loop_
_entity.id
_entity.type
_entity.pdbx_description
1 polymer ?
#
loop_
_entity_poly.entity_id
_entity_poly.type
_entity_poly.pdbx_seq_one_letter_code
_entity_poly.pdbx_strand_id
1 'polypeptide(L)'
;MFLFRAGRYLEELKKFRPDILAACEQAMRGVDPDLDFIRVDEEAFLACPQESIDYAVMERTADAVVMPMDAGWSDVGSWSSLWEISAHHPGGKRPSRRRHQP
;
A
#
# COMPACT_ATOMS: atom_id res chain seq x y z
N MET A 1 -8.46 -0.44 -0.69
CA MET A 1 -8.31 -1.59 0.23
C MET A 1 -8.53 -2.87 -0.55
N PHE A 2 -7.83 -3.95 -0.19
CA PHE A 2 -7.96 -5.26 -0.85
C PHE A 2 -8.29 -6.35 0.15
N LEU A 3 -9.05 -7.34 -0.30
CA LEU A 3 -9.32 -8.57 0.44
C LEU A 3 -9.19 -9.75 -0.53
N PHE A 4 -8.30 -10.69 -0.20
CA PHE A 4 -8.05 -11.88 -1.01
C PHE A 4 -7.46 -12.99 -0.15
N ARG A 5 -7.57 -14.23 -0.63
CA ARG A 5 -6.82 -15.37 -0.06
C ARG A 5 -5.34 -15.21 -0.42
N ALA A 6 -4.45 -15.40 0.55
CA ALA A 6 -3.00 -15.29 0.35
C ALA A 6 -2.49 -16.12 -0.85
N GLY A 7 -2.88 -17.39 -0.94
CA GLY A 7 -2.49 -18.26 -2.07
C GLY A 7 -2.94 -17.73 -3.43
N ARG A 8 -4.17 -17.19 -3.52
CA ARG A 8 -4.68 -16.63 -4.79
C ARG A 8 -3.90 -15.39 -5.20
N TYR A 9 -3.53 -14.55 -4.24
CA TYR A 9 -2.68 -13.39 -4.50
C TYR A 9 -1.28 -13.81 -4.98
N LEU A 10 -0.66 -14.81 -4.34
CA LEU A 10 0.66 -15.31 -4.76
C LEU A 10 0.64 -15.90 -6.17
N GLU A 11 -0.45 -16.56 -6.58
CA GLU A 11 -0.64 -17.06 -7.94
C GLU A 11 -0.69 -15.91 -8.97
N GLU A 12 -1.46 -14.85 -8.70
CA GLU A 12 -1.54 -13.68 -9.60
C GLU A 12 -0.23 -12.87 -9.59
N LEU A 13 0.42 -12.72 -8.44
CA LEU A 13 1.72 -12.08 -8.33
C LEU A 13 2.78 -12.84 -9.13
N LYS A 14 2.82 -14.17 -9.04
CA LYS A 14 3.71 -15.02 -9.86
C LYS A 14 3.49 -14.83 -11.35
N LYS A 15 2.23 -14.66 -11.77
CA LYS A 15 1.85 -14.51 -13.17
C LYS A 15 2.30 -13.17 -13.74
N PHE A 16 2.15 -12.08 -12.99
CA PHE A 16 2.40 -10.73 -13.49
C PHE A 16 3.76 -10.17 -13.11
N ARG A 17 4.25 -10.46 -11.90
CA ARG A 17 5.52 -10.00 -11.32
C ARG A 17 6.28 -11.14 -10.63
N PRO A 18 6.71 -12.17 -11.37
CA PRO A 18 7.49 -13.27 -10.81
C PRO A 18 8.80 -12.82 -10.16
N ASP A 19 9.35 -11.70 -10.62
CA ASP A 19 10.54 -11.04 -10.06
C ASP A 19 10.31 -10.50 -8.64
N ILE A 20 9.17 -9.84 -8.40
CA ILE A 20 8.77 -9.41 -7.04
C ILE A 20 8.57 -10.63 -6.14
N LEU A 21 7.85 -11.65 -6.63
CA LEU A 21 7.63 -12.87 -5.84
C LEU A 21 8.95 -13.52 -5.42
N ALA A 22 9.89 -13.69 -6.36
CA ALA A 22 11.19 -14.28 -6.09
C ALA A 22 12.00 -13.48 -5.06
N ALA A 23 12.00 -12.14 -5.17
CA ALA A 23 12.67 -11.27 -4.20
C ALA A 23 12.05 -11.39 -2.80
N CYS A 24 10.71 -11.40 -2.70
CA CYS A 24 10.03 -11.61 -1.42
C CYS A 24 10.33 -13.00 -0.83
N GLU A 25 10.32 -14.06 -1.64
CA GLU A 25 10.69 -15.41 -1.19
C GLU A 25 12.13 -15.43 -0.67
N GLN A 26 13.05 -14.76 -1.36
CA GLN A 26 14.45 -14.69 -0.94
C GLN A 26 14.62 -13.91 0.36
N ALA A 27 13.96 -12.76 0.50
CA ALA A 27 13.97 -11.94 1.71
C ALA A 27 13.41 -12.69 2.93
N MET A 28 12.47 -13.61 2.70
CA MET A 28 11.84 -14.41 3.76
C MET A 28 12.61 -15.69 4.14
N ARG A 29 13.63 -16.12 3.37
CA ARG A 29 14.38 -17.38 3.66
C ARG A 29 15.31 -17.28 4.86
N GLY A 30 15.90 -16.11 5.08
CA GLY A 30 16.88 -15.84 6.13
C GLY A 30 16.30 -15.06 7.31
N VAL A 31 15.00 -15.22 7.60
CA VAL A 31 14.35 -14.43 8.64
C VAL A 31 14.97 -14.70 10.02
N ASP A 32 15.35 -13.63 10.69
CA ASP A 32 15.79 -13.65 12.08
C ASP A 32 14.60 -13.27 12.98
N PRO A 33 14.08 -14.19 13.81
CA PRO A 33 13.05 -13.86 14.79
C PRO A 33 13.64 -12.93 15.84
N ASP A 34 13.28 -11.64 15.79
CA ASP A 34 13.67 -10.65 16.79
C ASP A 34 12.49 -10.38 17.73
N LEU A 35 12.42 -11.16 18.80
CA LEU A 35 11.34 -11.10 19.80
C LEU A 35 9.96 -11.26 19.13
N ASP A 36 9.18 -10.17 19.06
CA ASP A 36 7.84 -10.13 18.49
C ASP A 36 7.82 -9.71 17.01
N PHE A 37 8.99 -9.57 16.38
CA PHE A 37 9.13 -9.10 15.00
C PHE A 37 9.89 -10.10 14.12
N ILE A 38 9.52 -10.11 12.85
CA ILE A 38 10.26 -10.81 11.79
C ILE A 38 11.10 -9.78 11.08
N ARG A 39 12.43 -9.91 11.15
CA ARG A 39 13.34 -9.17 10.26
C ARG A 39 13.61 -10.00 9.01
N VAL A 40 13.31 -9.42 7.86
CA VAL A 40 13.66 -10.00 6.56
C VAL A 40 15.10 -9.67 6.20
N ASP A 41 15.68 -10.45 5.30
CA ASP A 41 17.01 -10.18 4.76
C ASP A 41 17.03 -8.83 4.02
N GLU A 42 17.89 -7.91 4.45
CA GLU A 42 17.93 -6.53 3.97
C GLU A 42 18.36 -6.44 2.50
N GLU A 43 19.42 -7.16 2.11
CA GLU A 43 19.95 -7.11 0.75
C GLU A 43 18.94 -7.69 -0.26
N ALA A 44 18.31 -8.81 0.08
CA ALA A 44 17.26 -9.42 -0.74
C ALA A 44 16.01 -8.53 -0.83
N PHE A 45 15.63 -7.86 0.27
CA PHE A 45 14.50 -6.94 0.26
C PHE A 45 14.78 -5.70 -0.58
N LEU A 46 15.97 -5.11 -0.48
CA LEU A 46 16.38 -3.95 -1.30
C LEU A 46 16.48 -4.29 -2.79
N ALA A 47 16.69 -5.55 -3.15
CA ALA A 47 16.66 -6.01 -4.53
C ALA A 47 15.22 -6.14 -5.09
N CYS A 48 14.18 -6.09 -4.25
CA CYS A 48 12.80 -6.17 -4.70
C CYS A 48 12.40 -4.92 -5.50
N PRO A 49 11.82 -5.08 -6.71
CA PRO A 49 11.30 -3.93 -7.46
C PRO A 49 10.27 -3.13 -6.67
N GLN A 50 10.42 -1.80 -6.68
CA GLN A 50 9.51 -0.88 -6.00
C GLN A 50 8.30 -0.55 -6.90
N GLU A 51 7.30 -1.43 -6.89
CA GLU A 51 6.02 -1.21 -7.59
C GLU A 51 4.85 -1.46 -6.63
N SER A 52 3.79 -0.65 -6.73
CA SER A 52 2.61 -0.85 -5.91
C SER A 52 1.81 -2.08 -6.37
N ILE A 53 1.08 -2.68 -5.44
CA ILE A 53 0.18 -3.81 -5.72
C ILE A 53 -0.87 -3.47 -6.79
N ASP A 54 -1.30 -2.21 -6.87
CA ASP A 54 -2.26 -1.73 -7.88
C ASP A 54 -1.75 -2.00 -9.29
N TYR A 55 -0.53 -1.55 -9.61
CA TYR A 55 0.09 -1.75 -10.92
C TYR A 55 0.61 -3.18 -11.13
N ALA A 56 1.20 -3.76 -10.09
CA ALA A 56 1.82 -5.07 -10.16
C ALA A 56 0.79 -6.18 -10.43
N VAL A 57 -0.41 -6.06 -9.85
CA VAL A 57 -1.42 -7.13 -9.86
C VAL A 57 -2.82 -6.61 -10.21
N MET A 58 -3.32 -5.59 -9.50
CA MET A 58 -4.77 -5.31 -9.49
C MET A 58 -5.29 -4.74 -10.81
N GLU A 59 -4.50 -3.94 -11.53
CA GLU A 59 -4.84 -3.45 -12.86
C GLU A 59 -4.76 -4.54 -13.94
N ARG A 60 -4.07 -5.65 -13.66
CA ARG A 60 -3.78 -6.72 -14.63
C ARG A 60 -4.65 -7.95 -14.44
N THR A 61 -5.12 -8.21 -13.22
CA THR A 61 -5.90 -9.40 -12.91
C THR A 61 -7.30 -9.35 -13.52
N ALA A 62 -7.75 -10.48 -14.07
CA ALA A 62 -9.11 -10.64 -14.56
C ALA A 62 -10.07 -11.11 -13.45
N ASP A 63 -9.54 -11.50 -12.27
CA ASP A 63 -10.31 -12.11 -11.18
C ASP A 63 -10.54 -11.13 -10.02
N ALA A 64 -10.74 -9.86 -10.36
CA ALA A 64 -11.08 -8.81 -9.40
C ALA A 64 -12.57 -8.47 -9.47
N VAL A 65 -13.16 -8.19 -8.31
CA VAL A 65 -14.50 -7.59 -8.18
C VAL A 65 -14.43 -6.37 -7.27
N VAL A 66 -15.23 -5.36 -7.57
CA VAL A 66 -15.28 -4.11 -6.79
C VAL A 66 -16.59 -4.08 -6.02
N MET A 67 -16.50 -3.84 -4.72
CA MET A 67 -17.65 -3.67 -3.84
C MET A 67 -17.74 -2.20 -3.40
N PRO A 68 -18.91 -1.54 -3.57
CA PRO A 68 -19.10 -0.20 -3.04
C PRO A 68 -18.99 -0.23 -1.51
N MET A 69 -18.26 0.75 -0.95
CA MET A 69 -18.08 0.90 0.49
C MET A 69 -18.53 2.29 0.89
N ASP A 70 -19.58 2.37 1.70
CA ASP A 70 -20.04 3.60 2.34
C ASP A 70 -19.84 3.47 3.87
N ALA A 71 -18.61 3.77 4.29
CA ALA A 71 -18.17 3.63 5.69
C ALA A 71 -17.64 4.95 6.28
N GLY A 72 -17.88 6.09 5.61
CA GLY A 72 -17.29 7.37 5.99
C GLY A 72 -15.76 7.39 5.97
N TRP A 73 -15.14 6.48 5.21
CA TRP A 73 -13.68 6.34 5.15
C TRP A 73 -13.05 7.53 4.40
N SER A 74 -11.94 8.05 4.94
CA SER A 74 -11.14 9.11 4.32
C SER A 74 -9.66 8.75 4.39
N ASP A 75 -8.98 8.82 3.25
CA ASP A 75 -7.53 8.70 3.19
C ASP A 75 -6.89 10.01 3.65
N VAL A 76 -6.53 10.07 4.94
CA VAL A 76 -5.93 11.26 5.53
C VAL A 76 -4.45 11.34 5.13
N GLY A 77 -4.21 11.72 3.88
CA GLY A 77 -2.86 11.82 3.30
C GLY A 77 -2.33 13.25 3.17
N SER A 78 -3.14 14.28 3.48
CA SER A 78 -2.75 15.68 3.26
C SER A 78 -3.27 16.62 4.34
N TRP A 79 -2.59 17.76 4.53
CA TRP A 79 -3.05 18.83 5.42
C TRP A 79 -4.45 19.36 5.06
N SER A 80 -4.84 19.25 3.78
CA SER A 80 -6.22 19.53 3.34
C SER A 80 -7.22 18.51 3.89
N SER A 81 -6.89 17.23 3.87
CA SER A 81 -7.76 16.16 4.39
C SER A 81 -8.04 16.34 5.89
N LEU A 82 -7.04 16.81 6.65
CA LEU A 82 -7.20 17.13 8.08
C LEU A 82 -8.15 18.31 8.34
N TRP A 83 -8.10 19.35 7.49
CA TRP A 83 -9.00 20.49 7.61
C TRP A 83 -10.46 20.09 7.36
N GLU A 84 -10.70 19.23 6.36
CA GLU A 84 -12.04 18.74 6.02
C GLU A 84 -12.67 17.85 7.10
N ILE A 85 -11.86 17.19 7.93
CA ILE A 85 -12.33 16.34 9.04
C ILE A 85 -12.44 17.13 10.36
N SER A 86 -11.84 18.32 10.44
CA SER A 86 -11.86 19.15 11.64
C SER A 86 -13.24 19.77 11.88
N ALA A 87 -13.67 19.82 13.15
CA ALA A 87 -14.87 20.55 13.55
C ALA A 87 -14.71 22.04 13.19
N HIS A 88 -15.45 22.51 12.18
CA HIS A 88 -15.41 23.90 11.76
C HIS A 88 -16.05 24.80 12.83
N HIS A 89 -15.23 25.54 13.57
CA HIS A 89 -15.72 26.66 14.38
C HIS A 89 -16.08 27.85 13.47
N PRO A 90 -17.20 28.56 13.71
CA PRO A 90 -17.57 29.73 12.95
C PRO A 90 -16.51 30.84 13.17
N GLY A 91 -15.58 30.99 12.21
CA GLY A 91 -14.44 31.91 12.27
C GLY A 91 -13.10 31.35 11.78
N GLY A 92 -12.98 30.03 11.57
CA GLY A 92 -11.74 29.39 11.10
C GLY A 92 -11.43 29.66 9.62
N LYS A 93 -10.28 30.26 9.31
CA LYS A 93 -9.82 30.48 7.92
C LYS A 93 -9.09 29.24 7.40
N ARG A 94 -9.48 28.74 6.22
CA ARG A 94 -8.80 27.63 5.53
C ARG A 94 -7.33 27.97 5.30
N PRO A 95 -6.36 27.13 5.71
CA PRO A 95 -4.96 27.39 5.44
C PRO A 95 -4.70 27.47 3.92
N SER A 96 -4.02 28.53 3.48
CA SER A 96 -3.77 28.77 2.07
C SER A 96 -2.68 27.83 1.55
N ARG A 97 -2.93 27.21 0.38
CA ARG A 97 -1.93 26.40 -0.34
C ARG A 97 -0.76 27.31 -0.75
N ARG A 98 0.35 27.28 -0.04
CA ARG A 98 1.64 27.69 -0.62
C ARG A 98 2.14 26.54 -1.49
N ARG A 99 1.92 26.65 -2.80
CA ARG A 99 2.68 25.85 -3.77
C ARG A 99 4.13 26.33 -3.70
N HIS A 100 5.00 25.57 -3.07
CA HIS A 100 6.40 25.56 -3.47
C HIS A 100 6.49 24.63 -4.68
N GLN A 101 6.48 25.20 -5.87
CA GLN A 101 7.07 24.57 -7.04
C GLN A 101 8.56 24.95 -7.07
N PRO A 102 9.46 24.03 -7.48
CA PRO A 102 10.85 24.36 -7.77
C PRO A 102 10.97 25.33 -8.94
#